data_AF-A0A4W5M1I6-F1
#
_entry.id   AF-A0A4W5M1I6-F1
#
_cell.length_a   1.000
_cell.length_b   1.000
_cell.length_c   1.000
_cell.angle_alpha   90.00
_cell.angle_beta   90.00
_cell.angle_gamma   90.00
#
_symmetry.space_group_name_H-M   'P 1'
#
loop_
_entity.id
_entity.type
_entity.pdbx_description
1 polymer ?
#
loop_
_entity_poly.entity_id
_entity_poly.type
_entity_poly.pdbx_seq_one_letter_code
_entity_poly.pdbx_strand_id
1 'polypeptide(L)'
;GRLGCTIENILSGCITAWYGNCSAHNRKALQRVVRSAQRITGDKLPALQDTYTTRSHRKAKKIIKDNNHPSHCLFTPLSSRRRGQYKCIKAGTERLKNSFFLKAIRLLNSHH
;
A
#
# COMPACT_ATOMS: atom_id res chain seq x y z
N GLY A 1 20.67 -3.84 16.40
CA GLY A 1 20.79 -4.70 15.20
C GLY A 1 20.73 -3.86 13.93
N ARG A 2 21.80 -3.83 13.13
CA ARG A 2 21.91 -3.02 11.90
C ARG A 2 21.33 -3.72 10.66
N LEU A 3 21.04 -5.02 10.75
CA LEU A 3 20.55 -5.86 9.64
C LEU A 3 19.01 -5.81 9.48
N GLY A 4 18.26 -5.69 10.58
CA GLY A 4 16.79 -5.58 10.52
C GLY A 4 16.32 -4.33 9.77
N CYS A 5 16.94 -3.18 10.07
CA CYS A 5 16.59 -1.88 9.49
C CYS A 5 16.77 -1.83 7.96
N THR A 6 17.78 -2.50 7.40
CA THR A 6 18.07 -2.47 5.96
C THR A 6 17.12 -3.34 5.15
N ILE A 7 16.82 -4.55 5.63
CA ILE A 7 15.84 -5.45 4.98
C ILE A 7 14.45 -4.82 5.04
N GLU A 8 14.08 -4.22 6.17
CA GLU A 8 12.85 -3.45 6.31
C GLU A 8 12.81 -2.26 5.34
N ASN A 9 13.89 -1.47 5.22
CA ASN A 9 13.89 -0.30 4.33
C ASN A 9 13.81 -0.67 2.85
N ILE A 10 14.51 -1.71 2.40
CA ILE A 10 14.48 -2.13 0.99
C ILE A 10 13.13 -2.74 0.65
N LEU A 11 12.61 -3.64 1.49
CA LEU A 11 11.28 -4.23 1.29
C LEU A 11 10.16 -3.19 1.40
N SER A 12 10.30 -2.19 2.28
CA SER A 12 9.24 -1.21 2.58
C SER A 12 9.34 0.12 1.84
N GLY A 13 10.48 0.40 1.20
CA GLY A 13 10.74 1.68 0.53
C GLY A 13 9.88 1.88 -0.71
N CYS A 14 9.74 0.83 -1.52
CA CYS A 14 8.96 0.84 -2.75
C CYS A 14 7.77 -0.15 -2.75
N ILE A 15 7.40 -0.69 -1.58
CA ILE A 15 6.32 -1.69 -1.43
C ILE A 15 5.02 -1.30 -2.13
N THR A 16 4.69 -0.01 -2.16
CA THR A 16 3.48 0.49 -2.83
C THR A 16 3.48 0.29 -4.35
N ALA A 17 4.65 0.17 -4.98
CA ALA A 17 4.81 0.02 -6.42
C ALA A 17 4.74 -1.45 -6.88
N TRP A 18 5.28 -2.38 -6.10
CA TRP A 18 5.37 -3.79 -6.49
C TRP A 18 4.34 -4.70 -5.80
N TYR A 19 3.94 -4.42 -4.55
CA TYR A 19 3.10 -5.35 -3.77
C TYR A 19 1.72 -5.58 -4.40
N GLY A 20 1.13 -4.53 -4.98
CA GLY A 20 -0.15 -4.64 -5.68
C GLY A 20 -0.07 -5.53 -6.91
N ASN A 21 1.05 -5.50 -7.64
CA ASN A 21 1.30 -6.29 -8.84
C ASN A 21 1.78 -7.72 -8.57
N CYS A 22 2.19 -8.04 -7.33
CA CYS A 22 2.62 -9.40 -7.00
C CYS A 22 1.45 -10.37 -6.90
N SER A 23 1.64 -11.56 -7.49
CA SER A 23 0.72 -12.69 -7.33
C SER A 23 0.58 -13.09 -5.86
N ALA A 24 -0.50 -13.79 -5.52
CA ALA A 24 -0.70 -14.33 -4.17
C ALA A 24 0.43 -15.30 -3.78
N HIS A 25 0.97 -16.06 -4.75
CA HIS A 25 2.11 -16.94 -4.54
C HIS A 25 3.36 -16.16 -4.11
N ASN A 26 3.69 -15.08 -4.85
CA ASN A 26 4.86 -14.25 -4.55
C ASN A 26 4.72 -13.59 -3.16
N ARG A 27 3.52 -13.11 -2.81
CA ARG A 27 3.25 -12.55 -1.48
C ARG A 27 3.45 -13.55 -0.35
N LYS A 28 3.01 -14.80 -0.54
CA LYS A 28 3.25 -15.88 0.43
C LYS A 28 4.74 -16.22 0.56
N ALA A 29 5.48 -16.26 -0.55
CA ALA A 29 6.93 -16.48 -0.53
C ALA A 29 7.66 -15.37 0.23
N LEU A 30 7.34 -14.10 -0.05
CA LEU A 30 7.93 -12.95 0.64
C LEU A 30 7.59 -12.92 2.13
N GLN A 31 6.36 -13.29 2.51
CA GLN A 31 6.00 -13.40 3.93
C GLN A 31 6.79 -14.50 4.65
N ARG A 32 7.18 -15.59 3.97
CA ARG A 32 8.10 -16.60 4.53
C ARG A 32 9.49 -16.02 4.77
N VAL A 33 10.00 -15.20 3.86
CA VAL A 33 11.28 -14.50 4.05
C VAL A 33 11.24 -13.59 5.27
N VAL A 34 10.16 -12.81 5.43
CA VAL A 34 9.95 -11.97 6.62
C VAL A 34 9.94 -12.82 7.89
N ARG A 35 9.25 -13.97 7.89
CA ARG A 35 9.24 -14.88 9.05
C ARG A 35 10.61 -15.47 9.35
N SER A 36 11.39 -15.83 8.35
CA SER A 36 12.76 -16.31 8.55
C SER A 36 13.65 -15.20 9.13
N ALA A 37 13.51 -13.97 8.65
CA ALA A 37 14.23 -12.81 9.20
C ALA A 37 13.83 -12.51 10.66
N GLN A 38 12.55 -12.64 11.01
CA GLN A 38 12.07 -12.55 12.40
C GLN A 38 12.76 -13.60 13.28
N ARG A 39 12.82 -14.86 12.81
CA ARG A 39 13.47 -15.96 13.56
C ARG A 39 14.96 -15.72 13.80
N ILE A 40 15.66 -15.15 12.82
CA ILE A 40 17.10 -14.87 12.92
C ILE A 40 17.35 -13.67 13.84
N THR A 41 16.56 -12.62 13.70
CA THR A 41 16.76 -11.36 14.44
C THR A 41 16.21 -11.43 15.87
N GLY A 42 15.29 -12.36 16.15
CA GLY A 42 14.56 -12.45 17.41
C GLY A 42 13.44 -11.41 17.57
N ASP A 43 13.38 -10.42 16.68
CA ASP A 43 12.44 -9.32 16.72
C ASP A 43 11.16 -9.57 15.92
N LYS A 44 10.04 -9.02 16.40
CA LYS A 44 8.76 -9.02 15.68
C LYS A 44 8.77 -7.99 14.56
N LEU A 45 9.03 -8.45 13.34
CA LEU A 45 8.84 -7.65 12.12
C LEU A 45 7.34 -7.50 11.78
N PRO A 46 6.90 -6.36 11.22
CA PRO A 46 5.52 -6.19 10.77
C PRO A 46 5.20 -7.12 9.59
N ALA A 47 3.94 -7.56 9.46
CA ALA A 47 3.54 -8.31 8.30
C ALA A 47 3.66 -7.45 7.03
N LEU A 48 3.95 -8.09 5.90
CA LEU A 48 4.17 -7.39 4.64
C LEU A 48 2.89 -6.65 4.20
N GLN A 49 1.72 -7.25 4.47
CA GLN A 49 0.42 -6.66 4.20
C GLN A 49 0.17 -5.40 5.04
N ASP A 50 0.47 -5.43 6.34
CA ASP A 50 0.26 -4.29 7.24
C ASP A 50 1.18 -3.14 6.88
N THR A 51 2.42 -3.47 6.53
CA THR A 51 3.40 -2.52 6.02
C THR A 51 2.89 -1.87 4.73
N TYR A 52 2.41 -2.67 3.78
CA TYR A 52 1.83 -2.16 2.54
C TYR A 52 0.62 -1.26 2.79
N THR A 53 -0.32 -1.68 3.63
CA THR A 53 -1.53 -0.92 3.99
C THR A 53 -1.17 0.42 4.62
N THR A 54 -0.33 0.40 5.65
CA THR A 54 0.13 1.61 6.37
C THR A 54 0.84 2.59 5.44
N ARG A 55 1.77 2.08 4.61
CA ARG A 55 2.53 2.92 3.67
C ARG A 55 1.64 3.46 2.57
N SER A 56 0.72 2.65 2.04
CA SER A 56 -0.22 3.06 1.00
C SER A 56 -1.15 4.16 1.48
N HIS A 57 -1.69 3.99 2.69
CA HIS A 57 -2.54 4.99 3.34
C HIS A 57 -1.80 6.31 3.58
N ARG A 58 -0.58 6.25 4.13
CA ARG A 58 0.24 7.45 4.35
C ARG A 58 0.58 8.18 3.05
N LYS A 59 0.94 7.43 1.99
CA LYS A 59 1.23 8.00 0.67
C LYS A 59 -0.02 8.64 0.06
N ALA A 60 -1.17 7.98 0.14
CA ALA A 60 -2.44 8.51 -0.36
C ALA A 60 -2.83 9.81 0.38
N LYS A 61 -2.75 9.82 1.71
CA LYS A 61 -2.97 11.03 2.52
C LYS A 61 -2.04 12.17 2.15
N LYS A 62 -0.76 11.89 1.85
CA LYS A 62 0.19 12.90 1.39
C LYS A 62 -0.22 13.50 0.05
N ILE A 63 -0.65 12.66 -0.91
CA ILE A 63 -1.14 13.12 -2.22
C ILE A 63 -2.41 13.95 -2.06
N ILE A 64 -3.36 13.51 -1.23
CA ILE A 64 -4.62 14.22 -0.95
C ILE A 64 -4.37 15.58 -0.30
N LYS A 65 -3.36 15.70 0.57
CA LYS A 65 -3.02 16.97 1.23
C LYS A 65 -2.32 17.95 0.28
N ASP A 66 -1.68 17.46 -0.77
CA ASP A 66 -0.90 18.26 -1.72
C ASP A 66 -1.69 18.53 -2.99
N ASN A 67 -2.35 19.68 -3.05
CA ASN A 67 -3.16 20.09 -4.19
C ASN A 67 -2.36 20.24 -5.50
N ASN A 68 -1.04 20.48 -5.41
CA ASN A 68 -0.17 20.61 -6.57
C ASN A 68 0.37 19.26 -7.07
N HIS A 69 0.05 18.17 -6.37
CA HIS A 69 0.52 16.85 -6.76
C HIS A 69 -0.18 16.40 -8.06
N PRO A 70 0.55 15.90 -9.07
CA PRO A 70 -0.02 15.53 -10.38
C PRO A 70 -1.10 14.44 -10.28
N SER A 71 -0.99 13.56 -9.28
CA SER A 71 -1.98 12.52 -9.00
C SER A 71 -3.11 12.93 -8.06
N HIS A 72 -3.19 14.19 -7.62
CA HIS A 72 -4.23 14.67 -6.70
C HIS A 72 -5.64 14.48 -7.30
N CYS A 73 -5.79 14.72 -8.61
CA CYS A 73 -7.05 14.54 -9.33
C CYS A 73 -7.60 13.10 -9.27
N LEU A 74 -6.73 12.10 -9.10
CA LEU A 74 -7.14 10.69 -8.96
C LEU A 74 -7.80 10.41 -7.61
N PHE A 75 -7.55 11.24 -6.60
CA PHE A 75 -8.16 11.15 -5.27
C PHE A 75 -9.26 12.19 -5.09
N THR A 76 -10.19 12.26 -6.04
CA THR A 76 -11.32 13.18 -5.96
C THR A 76 -12.37 12.65 -4.97
N PRO A 77 -12.72 13.39 -3.90
CA PRO A 77 -13.80 13.00 -2.99
C PRO A 77 -15.17 13.06 -3.68
N LEU A 78 -16.13 12.25 -3.22
CA LEU A 78 -17.51 12.29 -3.69
C LEU A 78 -18.25 13.50 -3.10
N SER A 79 -18.92 14.28 -3.95
CA SER A 79 -19.50 15.58 -3.59
C SER A 79 -20.84 15.50 -2.85
N SER A 80 -21.51 14.35 -2.75
CA SER A 80 -22.77 14.26 -2.02
C SER A 80 -23.11 12.86 -1.50
N ARG A 81 -23.86 12.83 -0.39
CA ARG A 81 -24.43 11.68 0.34
C ARG A 81 -23.46 10.64 0.94
N ARG A 82 -22.16 10.66 0.60
CA ARG A 82 -21.12 9.77 1.17
C ARG A 82 -19.86 10.54 1.57
N ARG A 83 -19.95 11.33 2.64
CA ARG A 83 -18.79 12.06 3.20
C ARG A 83 -17.69 11.07 3.57
N GLY A 84 -16.46 11.32 3.10
CA GLY A 84 -15.29 10.47 3.39
C GLY A 84 -14.96 9.42 2.32
N GLN A 85 -15.77 9.28 1.27
CA GLN A 85 -15.48 8.35 0.16
C GLN A 85 -14.86 9.05 -1.06
N TYR A 86 -13.96 8.34 -1.74
CA TYR A 86 -13.24 8.77 -2.93
C TYR A 86 -13.80 8.09 -4.19
N LYS A 87 -13.81 8.83 -5.30
CA LYS A 87 -14.24 8.33 -6.62
C LYS A 87 -13.37 7.14 -7.04
N CYS A 88 -14.00 5.98 -7.22
CA CYS A 88 -13.31 4.82 -7.77
C CYS A 88 -13.14 4.98 -9.29
N ILE A 89 -11.93 4.80 -9.80
CA ILE A 89 -11.66 4.79 -11.24
C ILE A 89 -12.14 3.46 -11.81
N LYS A 90 -12.84 3.47 -12.95
CA LYS A 90 -13.23 2.22 -13.63
C LYS A 90 -11.97 1.48 -14.08
N ALA A 91 -11.81 0.26 -13.58
CA ALA A 91 -10.61 -0.55 -13.80
C ALA A 91 -10.88 -1.60 -14.87
N GLY A 92 -10.56 -1.30 -16.13
CA GLY A 92 -10.77 -2.22 -17.25
C GLY A 92 -9.76 -3.39 -17.30
N THR A 93 -8.63 -3.29 -16.58
CA THR A 93 -7.55 -4.29 -16.61
C THR A 93 -7.11 -4.70 -15.21
N GLU A 94 -6.64 -5.94 -15.05
CA GLU A 94 -6.07 -6.44 -13.80
C GLU A 94 -4.87 -5.59 -13.35
N ARG A 95 -4.05 -5.12 -14.30
CA ARG A 95 -2.93 -4.21 -14.02
C ARG A 95 -3.39 -2.93 -13.34
N LEU A 96 -4.46 -2.30 -13.82
CA LEU A 96 -4.99 -1.09 -13.21
C LEU A 96 -5.60 -1.40 -11.83
N LYS A 97 -6.36 -2.49 -11.69
CA LYS A 97 -6.94 -2.94 -10.40
C LYS A 97 -5.87 -3.19 -9.31
N ASN A 98 -4.70 -3.63 -9.74
CA ASN A 98 -3.55 -3.94 -8.89
C ASN A 98 -2.60 -2.75 -8.69
N SER A 99 -2.87 -1.62 -9.36
CA SER A 99 -2.11 -0.39 -9.15
C SER A 99 -2.28 0.17 -7.74
N PHE A 100 -1.28 0.96 -7.33
CA PHE A 100 -1.31 1.72 -6.08
C PHE A 100 -2.60 2.55 -5.94
N PHE A 101 -3.00 3.28 -6.99
CA PHE A 101 -4.11 4.24 -6.93
C PHE A 101 -5.43 3.57 -6.58
N LEU A 102 -5.79 2.48 -7.26
CA LEU A 102 -7.04 1.79 -6.97
C LEU A 102 -7.03 1.04 -5.64
N LYS A 103 -5.90 0.45 -5.25
CA LYS A 103 -5.76 -0.16 -3.93
C LYS A 103 -5.86 0.86 -2.81
N ALA A 104 -5.24 2.03 -2.98
CA ALA A 104 -5.31 3.13 -2.03
C ALA A 104 -6.73 3.70 -1.89
N ILE A 105 -7.43 3.94 -3.00
CA ILE A 105 -8.83 4.42 -3.00
C ILE A 105 -9.75 3.42 -2.30
N ARG A 106 -9.60 2.12 -2.59
CA ARG A 106 -10.38 1.06 -1.91
C ARG A 106 -10.11 1.02 -0.42
N LEU A 107 -8.84 1.14 -0.02
CA LEU A 107 -8.43 1.16 1.39
C LEU A 107 -8.97 2.38 2.14
N LEU A 108 -8.98 3.56 1.50
CA LEU A 108 -9.59 4.76 2.06
C LEU A 108 -11.11 4.61 2.20
N ASN A 109 -11.77 3.96 1.23
CA ASN A 109 -13.21 3.74 1.25
C ASN A 109 -13.65 2.65 2.24
N SER A 110 -12.77 1.72 2.63
CA SER A 110 -13.07 0.64 3.59
C SER A 110 -12.80 1.00 5.05
N HIS A 111 -12.19 2.16 5.32
CA HIS A 111 -11.84 2.62 6.67
C HIS A 111 -12.91 3.57 7.27
N HIS A 112 -14.16 3.45 6.80
CA HIS A 112 -15.32 4.24 7.23
C HIS A 112 -16.43 3.36 7.77
#